data_AF-A0A6N9QJ57-F1
#
_entry.id   AF-A0A6N9QJ57-F1
#
_cell.length_a   1.000
_cell.length_b   1.000
_cell.length_c   1.000
_cell.angle_alpha   90.00
_cell.angle_beta   90.00
_cell.angle_gamma   90.00
#
_symmetry.space_group_name_H-M   'P 1'
#
loop_
_entity.id
_entity.type
_entity.pdbx_description
1 polymer ?
#
loop_
_entity_poly.entity_id
_entity_poly.type
_entity_poly.pdbx_seq_one_letter_code
_entity_poly.pdbx_strand_id
1 'polypeptide(L)'
;LSRCLEDSGTITSNFIPWNTCGATMSSFLKCPQWGAGGYAPFAILNWCNPLVSIFYGFTGITMKEMTEEEYQKILEEREAEKAAALKAMEA
;
A
#
# COMPACT_ATOMS: atom_id res chain seq x y z
N LEU A 1 -4.11 5.55 -3.99
CA LEU A 1 -3.45 4.22 -4.05
C LEU A 1 -2.22 4.12 -3.15
N SER A 2 -1.20 4.97 -3.33
CA SER A 2 0.04 4.93 -2.51
C SER A 2 -0.22 4.87 -1.00
N ARG A 3 -1.05 5.79 -0.48
CA ARG A 3 -1.45 5.83 0.94
C ARG A 3 -2.05 4.52 1.45
N CYS A 4 -2.98 3.93 0.70
CA CYS A 4 -3.65 2.69 1.11
C CYS A 4 -2.67 1.50 1.10
N LEU A 5 -1.69 1.50 0.19
CA LEU A 5 -0.67 0.45 0.10
C LEU A 5 0.31 0.53 1.29
N GLU A 6 0.65 1.74 1.72
CA GLU A 6 1.51 1.98 2.88
C GLU A 6 0.79 1.66 4.21
N ASP A 7 -0.47 2.08 4.37
CA ASP A 7 -1.26 1.85 5.58
C ASP A 7 -1.62 0.37 5.80
N SER A 8 -1.70 -0.43 4.74
CA SER A 8 -2.00 -1.86 4.82
C SER A 8 -0.75 -2.71 4.70
N GLY A 9 -0.16 -2.77 3.51
CA GLY A 9 0.91 -3.71 3.17
C GLY A 9 2.17 -3.55 4.01
N THR A 10 2.67 -2.32 4.18
CA THR A 10 3.89 -2.06 4.95
C THR A 10 3.71 -2.41 6.42
N ILE A 11 2.55 -2.05 6.98
CA ILE A 11 2.26 -2.19 8.41
C ILE A 11 1.97 -3.65 8.78
N THR A 12 1.29 -4.43 7.93
CA THR A 12 0.98 -5.84 8.23
C THR A 12 2.09 -6.80 7.82
N SER A 13 3.08 -6.34 7.05
CA SER A 13 4.17 -7.16 6.52
C SER A 13 4.92 -7.92 7.62
N ASN A 14 5.18 -7.31 8.78
CA ASN A 14 5.95 -7.94 9.85
C ASN A 14 5.34 -9.25 10.40
N PHE A 15 4.05 -9.51 10.18
CA PHE A 15 3.38 -10.73 10.61
C PHE A 15 3.76 -11.97 9.78
N ILE A 16 4.36 -11.79 8.61
CA ILE A 16 4.66 -12.89 7.70
C ILE A 16 6.12 -13.32 7.90
N PRO A 17 6.37 -14.55 8.42
CA PRO A 17 7.71 -14.91 8.90
C PRO A 17 8.75 -15.09 7.78
N TRP A 18 8.32 -15.33 6.54
CA TRP A 18 9.20 -15.50 5.38
C TRP A 18 9.52 -14.19 4.64
N ASN A 19 9.13 -13.03 5.17
CA ASN A 19 9.53 -11.75 4.61
C ASN A 19 10.58 -11.03 5.46
N THR A 20 11.23 -10.03 4.86
CA THR A 20 12.31 -9.28 5.50
C THR A 20 11.86 -8.56 6.77
N CYS A 21 10.64 -8.00 6.79
CA CYS A 21 10.10 -7.27 7.94
C CYS A 21 9.88 -8.21 9.14
N GLY A 22 9.32 -9.38 8.90
CA GLY A 22 9.06 -10.41 9.90
C GLY A 22 10.36 -11.00 10.45
N ALA A 23 11.31 -11.33 9.58
CA ALA A 23 12.62 -11.84 10.00
C ALA A 23 13.38 -10.82 10.87
N THR A 24 13.34 -9.54 10.49
CA THR A 24 14.00 -8.46 11.26
C THR A 24 13.35 -8.28 12.63
N MET A 25 12.02 -8.22 12.70
CA MET A 25 11.31 -8.02 13.97
C MET A 25 11.50 -9.20 14.94
N SER A 26 11.47 -10.44 14.44
CA SER A 26 11.73 -11.60 15.28
C SER A 26 13.17 -11.63 15.81
N SER A 27 14.12 -11.17 15.00
CA SER A 27 15.54 -11.08 15.40
C SER A 27 15.78 -10.05 16.50
N PHE A 28 15.09 -8.90 16.44
CA PHE A 28 15.23 -7.83 17.43
C PHE A 28 14.46 -8.12 18.72
N LEU A 29 13.21 -8.57 18.60
CA LEU A 29 12.34 -8.86 19.73
C LEU A 29 12.66 -10.21 20.40
N LYS A 30 13.53 -11.03 19.77
CA LYS A 30 13.88 -12.40 20.20
C LYS A 30 12.64 -13.26 20.50
N CYS A 31 11.61 -13.05 19.71
CA CYS A 31 10.27 -13.54 19.91
C CYS A 31 9.66 -13.89 18.54
N PRO A 32 8.89 -14.99 18.41
CA PRO A 32 8.23 -15.31 17.16
C PRO A 32 7.09 -14.32 16.86
N GLN A 33 6.68 -14.22 15.60
CA GLN A 33 5.51 -13.42 15.21
C GLN A 33 4.24 -14.03 15.83
N TRP A 34 4.10 -15.35 15.70
CA TRP A 34 2.93 -16.14 16.11
C TRP A 34 3.29 -17.21 17.14
N GLY A 35 2.27 -17.74 17.83
CA GLY A 35 2.43 -18.84 18.80
C GLY A 35 2.66 -18.38 20.24
N ALA A 36 3.14 -19.30 21.09
CA ALA A 36 3.36 -19.05 22.51
C ALA A 36 4.42 -17.97 22.71
N GLY A 37 4.02 -16.85 23.32
CA GLY A 37 4.88 -15.69 23.54
C GLY A 37 5.13 -14.85 22.30
N GLY A 38 4.38 -15.03 21.20
CA GLY A 38 4.54 -14.26 19.97
C GLY A 38 4.01 -12.82 20.06
N TYR A 39 4.61 -11.90 19.31
CA TYR A 39 4.30 -10.46 19.45
C TYR A 39 3.08 -10.00 18.61
N ALA A 40 2.63 -10.77 17.62
CA ALA A 40 1.59 -10.33 16.68
C ALA A 40 0.28 -9.86 17.35
N PRO A 41 -0.24 -10.50 18.43
CA PRO A 41 -1.44 -10.01 19.11
C PRO A 41 -1.25 -8.65 19.81
N PHE A 42 -0.02 -8.33 20.21
CA PHE A 42 0.30 -7.10 20.93
C PHE A 42 0.57 -5.92 19.97
N ALA A 43 0.73 -6.18 18.67
CA ALA A 43 0.93 -5.17 17.64
C ALA A 43 -0.39 -4.48 17.24
N ILE A 44 -1.08 -3.87 18.20
CA ILE A 44 -2.43 -3.32 18.07
C ILE A 44 -2.52 -2.28 16.95
N LEU A 45 -1.52 -1.39 16.83
CA LEU A 45 -1.49 -0.38 15.78
C LEU A 45 -1.40 -1.00 14.38
N ASN A 46 -0.69 -2.13 14.26
CA ASN A 46 -0.55 -2.82 12.98
C ASN A 46 -1.85 -3.49 12.52
N TRP A 47 -2.73 -3.85 13.46
CA TRP A 47 -4.08 -4.33 13.16
C TRP A 47 -5.08 -3.19 12.95
N CYS A 48 -4.93 -2.09 13.69
CA CYS A 48 -5.84 -0.97 13.61
C CYS A 48 -5.69 -0.20 12.28
N ASN A 49 -4.46 0.03 11.82
CA ASN A 49 -4.22 0.84 10.63
C ASN A 49 -4.94 0.33 9.35
N PRO A 50 -4.88 -0.97 8.98
CA PRO A 50 -5.64 -1.46 7.83
C PRO A 50 -7.15 -1.29 7.99
N LEU A 51 -7.70 -1.43 9.21
CA LEU A 51 -9.13 -1.21 9.46
C LEU A 51 -9.53 0.26 9.26
N VAL A 52 -8.69 1.18 9.74
CA VAL A 52 -8.88 2.62 9.54
C VAL A 52 -8.76 2.98 8.06
N SER A 53 -7.79 2.42 7.35
CA SER A 53 -7.60 2.61 5.90
C SER A 53 -8.82 2.11 5.12
N ILE A 54 -9.37 0.95 5.48
CA ILE A 54 -10.59 0.39 4.91
C ILE A 54 -11.78 1.32 5.19
N PHE A 55 -11.92 1.84 6.42
CA PHE A 55 -12.98 2.77 6.78
C PHE A 55 -12.94 4.06 5.93
N TYR A 56 -11.77 4.68 5.79
CA TYR A 56 -11.61 5.84 4.90
C TYR A 56 -11.84 5.48 3.43
N GLY A 57 -11.44 4.28 3.03
CA GLY A 57 -11.71 3.71 1.71
C GLY A 57 -13.21 3.60 1.38
N PHE A 58 -14.02 3.10 2.30
CA PHE A 58 -15.46 2.95 2.10
C PHE A 58 -16.24 4.25 2.27
N THR A 59 -15.84 5.11 3.21
CA THR A 59 -16.54 6.37 3.46
C THR A 59 -16.22 7.46 2.44
N GLY A 60 -15.18 7.29 1.64
CA GLY A 60 -14.74 8.29 0.66
C GLY A 60 -14.23 9.59 1.29
N ILE A 61 -14.14 9.66 2.62
CA ILE A 61 -13.65 10.83 3.33
C ILE A 61 -12.17 11.01 2.96
N THR A 62 -11.84 12.15 2.37
CA THR A 62 -10.52 12.50 1.78
C THR A 62 -10.18 11.90 0.41
N MET A 63 -11.05 11.08 -0.20
CA MET A 63 -10.85 10.59 -1.56
C MET A 63 -11.60 11.48 -2.55
N LYS A 64 -10.86 12.37 -3.23
CA LYS A 64 -11.41 13.16 -4.32
C LYS A 64 -11.39 12.34 -5.60
N GLU A 65 -12.57 11.95 -6.06
CA GLU A 65 -12.73 11.32 -7.37
C GLU A 65 -12.52 12.37 -8.47
N MET A 66 -11.88 11.97 -9.57
CA MET A 66 -11.75 12.83 -10.75
C MET A 66 -13.11 12.92 -11.44
N THR A 67 -13.43 14.09 -11.97
CA THR A 67 -14.56 14.21 -12.90
C THR A 67 -14.23 13.48 -14.21
N GLU A 68 -15.26 13.05 -14.94
CA GLU A 68 -15.09 12.38 -16.23
C GLU A 68 -14.27 13.23 -17.21
N GLU A 69 -14.47 14.56 -17.20
CA GLU A 69 -13.74 15.51 -18.04
C GLU A 69 -12.23 15.57 -17.70
N GLU A 70 -11.89 15.57 -16.42
CA GLU A 70 -10.49 15.52 -15.97
C GLU A 70 -9.83 14.18 -16.33
N TYR A 71 -10.58 13.08 -16.26
CA TYR A 71 -10.09 11.75 -16.58
C TYR A 71 -9.76 11.60 -18.08
N GLN A 72 -10.66 12.04 -18.97
CA GLN A 72 -10.44 12.00 -20.42
C GLN A 72 -9.23 12.82 -20.85
N LYS A 73 -9.07 14.02 -20.29
CA LYS A 73 -7.92 14.88 -20.59
C LYS A 73 -6.57 14.24 -20.22
N ILE A 74 -6.50 13.54 -19.08
CA ILE A 74 -5.28 12.84 -18.66
C ILE A 74 -4.98 11.65 -19.58
N LEU A 75 -6.01 10.94 -20.06
CA LEU A 75 -5.86 9.84 -21.01
C LEU A 75 -5.26 10.32 -22.34
N GLU A 76 -5.81 11.38 -22.93
CA GLU A 76 -5.31 11.98 -24.17
C GLU A 76 -3.85 12.41 -24.03
N GLU A 77 -3.48 13.02 -22.89
CA GLU A 77 -2.11 13.47 -22.62
C GLU A 77 -1.14 12.27 -22.49
N ARG A 78 -1.58 11.18 -21.84
CA ARG A 78 -0.80 9.94 -21.72
C ARG A 78 -0.65 9.21 -23.06
N GLU A 79 -1.65 9.24 -23.93
CA GLU A 79 -1.56 8.69 -25.29
C GLU A 79 -0.59 9.50 -26.16
N ALA A 80 -0.64 10.83 -26.07
CA ALA A 80 0.30 11.70 -26.75
C ALA A 80 1.75 11.48 -26.28
N GLU A 81 1.96 11.32 -24.97
CA GLU A 81 3.27 11.03 -24.38
C GLU A 81 3.79 9.65 -24.80
N LYS A 82 2.93 8.61 -24.80
CA LYS A 82 3.29 7.27 -25.31
C LYS A 82 3.62 7.30 -26.80
N ALA A 83 2.85 8.03 -27.61
CA ALA A 83 3.11 8.17 -29.04
C ALA A 83 4.43 8.92 -29.31
N ALA A 84 4.74 9.94 -28.51
CA ALA A 84 6.01 10.65 -28.57
C ALA A 84 7.19 9.75 -28.14
N ALA A 85 7.03 8.98 -27.06
CA ALA A 85 8.02 8.03 -26.59
C ALA A 85 8.28 6.91 -27.61
N LEU A 86 7.22 6.39 -28.26
CA LEU A 86 7.35 5.38 -29.31
C LEU A 86 8.12 5.95 -30.51
N LYS A 87 7.75 7.14 -30.99
CA LYS A 87 8.47 7.82 -32.07
C LYS A 87 9.94 8.11 -31.72
N ALA A 88 10.25 8.39 -30.45
CA ALA A 88 11.62 8.59 -29.99
C ALA A 88 12.41 7.27 -29.85
N MET A 89 11.74 6.14 -29.65
CA MET A 89 12.35 4.81 -29.62
C MET A 89 12.53 4.21 -31.01
N GLU A 90 11.73 4.66 -31.98
CA GLU A 90 11.83 4.27 -33.40
C GLU A 90 12.84 5.12 -34.20
N ALA A 91 13.40 6.18 -33.60
CA ALA A 91 14.40 7.08 -34.18
C ALA A 91 15.82 6.76 -33.68
#